data_AF-A0A7S3TU00-F1
#
_entry.id   AF-A0A7S3TU00-F1
#
_cell.length_a   1.000
_cell.length_b   1.000
_cell.length_c   1.000
_cell.angle_alpha   90.00
_cell.angle_beta   90.00
_cell.angle_gamma   90.00
#
_symmetry.space_group_name_H-M   'P 1'
#
loop_
_entity.id
_entity.type
_entity.pdbx_description
1 polymer ?
#
loop_
_entity_poly.entity_id
_entity_poly.type
_entity_poly.pdbx_seq_one_letter_code
_entity_poly.pdbx_strand_id
1 'polypeptide(L)'
;QEQCRAGGRHSDAEADDAKVPHGPSFWHTVLQGERALRQESTHDIPESSYGAAMAMLVQAQAHNDWNVHMIAVVVYAIALLPIFAEFFILMTTMQYVTEPSVVRARELYHQYHRDVFEEGIFSLSAFEDWDQRRELCELPLANREFCFAILAIWTGFVMIDLKDTCWLAYLWAALKRPADNSAAERSLADWDEDMQKYVIKRAPCLTKGLVFLTIILPKFIIAIACWWLGARWLISTANFSDLILNSVALAFIIE
;
A
#
# COMPACT_ATOMS: atom_id res chain seq x y z
N GLN A 1 33.34 62.65 -47.14
CA GLN A 1 33.89 63.77 -46.36
C GLN A 1 33.52 63.50 -44.91
N GLU A 2 34.35 63.45 -43.88
CA GLU A 2 35.79 63.60 -43.61
C GLU A 2 35.92 63.01 -42.18
N GLN A 3 36.73 61.96 -41.96
CA GLN A 3 38.04 62.00 -41.29
C GLN A 3 38.10 62.61 -39.87
N CYS A 4 38.38 61.73 -38.88
CA CYS A 4 39.23 61.95 -37.68
C CYS A 4 39.58 60.53 -37.14
N ARG A 5 40.78 59.95 -37.33
CA ARG A 5 42.08 60.16 -36.62
C ARG A 5 41.91 60.39 -35.12
N ALA A 6 42.71 59.84 -34.19
CA ALA A 6 43.74 58.81 -34.15
C ALA A 6 44.15 58.68 -32.66
N GLY A 7 44.63 57.50 -32.25
CA GLY A 7 45.76 57.36 -31.31
C GLY A 7 45.54 57.65 -29.82
N GLY A 8 45.81 56.64 -28.98
CA GLY A 8 45.95 56.81 -27.53
C GLY A 8 46.22 55.49 -26.83
N ARG A 9 47.44 54.98 -26.98
CA ARG A 9 47.96 53.78 -26.30
C ARG A 9 48.31 54.19 -24.86
N HIS A 10 47.53 53.75 -23.87
CA HIS A 10 47.88 53.88 -22.45
C HIS A 10 48.06 52.48 -21.87
N SER A 11 49.32 52.17 -21.55
CA SER A 11 49.72 51.00 -20.79
C SER A 11 49.63 51.35 -19.32
N ASP A 12 48.53 50.97 -18.67
CA ASP A 12 48.42 51.05 -17.21
C ASP A 12 48.62 49.65 -16.65
N ALA A 13 49.76 49.49 -15.97
CA ALA A 13 50.08 48.33 -15.18
C ALA A 13 49.17 48.34 -13.94
N GLU A 14 48.09 47.56 -13.99
CA GLU A 14 47.19 47.35 -12.87
C GLU A 14 47.84 46.35 -11.89
N ALA A 15 48.10 46.83 -10.69
CA ALA A 15 48.67 46.07 -9.60
C ALA A 15 47.76 44.89 -9.23
N ASP A 16 48.36 43.70 -9.16
CA ASP A 16 47.77 42.50 -8.59
C ASP A 16 47.44 42.75 -7.11
N ASP A 17 46.23 43.27 -6.85
CA ASP A 17 45.62 43.28 -5.54
C ASP A 17 45.23 41.84 -5.22
N ALA A 18 45.99 41.23 -4.30
CA ALA A 18 45.76 39.88 -3.81
C ALA A 18 44.33 39.78 -3.26
N LYS A 19 43.41 39.32 -4.11
CA LYS A 19 42.03 38.93 -3.74
C LYS A 19 42.13 37.95 -2.59
N VAL A 20 41.88 38.44 -1.37
CA VAL A 20 41.62 37.60 -0.21
C VAL A 20 40.45 36.72 -0.60
N PRO A 21 40.61 35.38 -0.65
CA PRO A 21 39.50 34.50 -0.98
C PRO A 21 38.46 34.65 0.13
N HIS A 22 37.40 35.39 -0.15
CA HIS A 22 36.19 35.35 0.65
C HIS A 22 35.65 33.94 0.53
N GLY A 23 36.08 33.08 1.46
CA GLY A 23 35.49 31.76 1.64
C GLY A 23 33.96 31.91 1.75
N PRO A 24 33.21 30.88 1.32
CA PRO A 24 31.75 30.92 1.38
C PRO A 24 31.33 31.40 2.77
N SER A 25 30.52 32.46 2.82
CA SER A 25 30.15 33.08 4.08
C SER A 25 29.54 32.01 4.98
N PHE A 26 29.91 32.01 6.26
CA PHE A 26 29.39 31.08 7.25
C PHE A 26 27.86 30.93 7.20
N TRP A 27 27.16 32.03 6.87
CA TRP A 27 25.71 32.05 6.65
C TRP A 27 25.22 31.21 5.48
N HIS A 28 26.00 31.09 4.39
CA HIS A 28 25.67 30.18 3.29
C HIS A 28 25.74 28.71 3.72
N THR A 29 26.72 28.33 4.54
CA THR A 29 26.84 26.97 5.07
C THR A 29 25.73 26.66 6.07
N VAL A 30 25.37 27.61 6.93
CA VAL A 30 24.24 27.45 7.88
C VAL A 30 22.91 27.38 7.15
N LEU A 31 22.67 28.21 6.13
CA LEU A 31 21.45 28.14 5.30
C LEU A 31 21.39 26.85 4.47
N GLN A 32 22.52 26.31 4.01
CA GLN A 32 22.58 24.99 3.37
C GLN A 32 22.28 23.87 4.37
N GLY A 33 22.80 23.95 5.61
CA GLY A 33 22.52 23.00 6.68
C GLY A 33 21.05 23.02 7.10
N GLU A 34 20.44 24.20 7.26
CA GLU A 34 19.00 24.32 7.54
C GLU A 34 18.14 23.82 6.38
N ARG A 35 18.53 24.04 5.12
CA ARG A 35 17.81 23.47 3.97
C ARG A 35 17.95 21.95 3.89
N ALA A 36 19.12 21.39 4.23
CA ALA A 36 19.33 19.94 4.31
C ALA A 36 18.53 19.30 5.46
N LEU A 37 18.33 20.02 6.57
CA LEU A 37 17.48 19.58 7.68
C LEU A 37 15.99 19.81 7.40
N ARG A 38 15.61 20.87 6.66
CA ARG A 38 14.25 21.12 6.15
C ARG A 38 13.90 20.33 4.90
N GLN A 39 14.84 19.60 4.32
CA GLN A 39 14.59 18.42 3.49
C GLN A 39 14.06 17.28 4.40
N GLU A 40 13.15 17.66 5.30
CA GLU A 40 12.38 16.87 6.21
C GLU A 40 11.49 16.00 5.34
N SER A 41 11.96 14.78 5.13
CA SER A 41 11.09 13.62 4.93
C SER A 41 10.07 13.77 3.80
N THR A 42 10.50 14.22 2.62
CA THR A 42 9.72 14.05 1.39
C THR A 42 9.57 12.55 1.15
N HIS A 43 8.43 12.01 1.56
CA HIS A 43 8.08 10.62 1.31
C HIS A 43 7.44 10.55 -0.07
N ASP A 44 8.01 9.70 -0.93
CA ASP A 44 7.39 9.38 -2.21
C ASP A 44 6.01 8.76 -1.93
N ILE A 45 4.99 9.29 -2.60
CA ILE A 45 3.67 8.69 -2.60
C ILE A 45 3.84 7.33 -3.27
N PRO A 46 3.34 6.23 -2.68
CA PRO A 46 3.48 4.91 -3.28
C PRO A 46 2.89 4.93 -4.70
N GLU A 47 3.61 4.35 -5.66
CA GLU A 47 3.25 4.24 -7.09
C GLU A 47 2.06 3.29 -7.35
N SER A 48 1.08 3.31 -6.45
CA SER A 48 -0.17 2.56 -6.53
C SER A 48 -1.24 3.39 -7.23
N SER A 49 -2.24 2.70 -7.79
CA SER A 49 -3.46 3.32 -8.33
C SER A 49 -4.13 4.25 -7.30
N TYR A 50 -4.05 3.89 -6.02
CA TYR A 50 -4.56 4.69 -4.90
C TYR A 50 -3.80 5.99 -4.71
N GLY A 51 -2.46 5.95 -4.75
CA GLY A 51 -1.61 7.15 -4.67
C GLY A 51 -1.89 8.12 -5.81
N ALA A 52 -2.04 7.60 -7.04
CA ALA A 52 -2.41 8.39 -8.21
C ALA A 52 -3.80 9.03 -8.05
N ALA A 53 -4.80 8.28 -7.57
CA ALA A 53 -6.15 8.81 -7.33
C ALA A 53 -6.16 9.92 -6.28
N MET A 54 -5.40 9.75 -5.18
CA MET A 54 -5.25 10.77 -4.14
C MET A 54 -4.60 12.04 -4.70
N ALA A 55 -3.51 11.89 -5.48
CA ALA A 55 -2.83 13.02 -6.11
C ALA A 55 -3.76 13.79 -7.07
N MET A 56 -4.49 13.07 -7.92
CA MET A 56 -5.46 13.67 -8.85
C MET A 56 -6.61 14.38 -8.13
N LEU A 57 -7.11 13.82 -7.02
CA LEU A 57 -8.16 14.44 -6.22
C LEU A 57 -7.68 15.76 -5.61
N VAL A 58 -6.44 15.81 -5.12
CA VAL A 58 -5.85 17.05 -4.60
C VAL A 58 -5.63 18.07 -5.71
N GLN A 59 -5.12 17.66 -6.87
CA GLN A 59 -4.93 18.55 -8.02
C GLN A 59 -6.27 19.13 -8.51
N ALA A 60 -7.33 18.33 -8.58
CA ALA A 60 -8.64 18.82 -8.96
C ALA A 60 -9.22 19.84 -7.99
N GLN A 61 -8.82 19.84 -6.72
CA GLN A 61 -9.23 20.89 -5.79
C GLN A 61 -8.39 22.16 -5.91
N ALA A 62 -7.17 22.06 -6.43
CA ALA A 62 -6.31 23.21 -6.66
C ALA A 62 -6.78 24.05 -7.87
N HIS A 63 -7.33 23.39 -8.89
CA HIS A 63 -7.80 24.04 -10.11
C HIS A 63 -9.33 24.14 -10.14
N ASN A 64 -9.86 25.36 -10.30
CA ASN A 64 -11.30 25.60 -10.46
C ASN A 64 -11.76 25.42 -11.94
N ASP A 65 -11.24 24.41 -12.63
CA ASP A 65 -11.58 24.10 -14.02
C ASP A 65 -12.43 22.82 -14.07
N TRP A 66 -13.59 22.91 -14.70
CA TRP A 66 -14.52 21.80 -14.89
C TRP A 66 -13.88 20.58 -15.56
N ASN A 67 -12.97 20.80 -16.52
CA ASN A 67 -12.30 19.71 -17.22
C ASN A 67 -11.42 18.90 -16.27
N VAL A 68 -10.69 19.57 -15.37
CA VAL A 68 -9.84 18.92 -14.36
C VAL A 68 -10.69 18.13 -13.36
N HIS A 69 -11.83 18.69 -12.94
CA HIS A 69 -12.78 17.97 -12.09
C HIS A 69 -13.31 16.70 -12.75
N MET A 70 -13.72 16.77 -14.02
CA MET A 70 -14.20 15.59 -14.75
C MET A 70 -13.12 14.51 -14.89
N ILE A 71 -11.88 14.90 -15.22
CA ILE A 71 -10.75 13.96 -15.31
C ILE A 71 -10.50 13.30 -13.95
N ALA A 72 -10.47 14.08 -12.86
CA ALA A 72 -10.25 13.52 -11.54
C ALA A 72 -11.38 12.60 -11.09
N VAL A 73 -12.64 12.90 -11.41
CA VAL A 73 -13.78 12.00 -11.15
C VAL A 73 -13.60 10.68 -11.91
N VAL A 74 -13.18 10.72 -13.17
CA VAL A 74 -12.92 9.51 -13.97
C VAL A 74 -11.76 8.69 -13.39
N VAL A 75 -10.62 9.32 -13.09
CA VAL A 75 -9.47 8.63 -12.48
C VAL A 75 -9.84 8.02 -11.13
N TYR A 76 -10.58 8.77 -10.32
CA TYR A 76 -11.06 8.30 -9.02
C TYR A 76 -12.03 7.13 -9.17
N ALA A 77 -12.95 7.18 -10.14
CA ALA A 77 -13.84 6.05 -10.44
C ALA A 77 -13.07 4.81 -10.90
N ILE A 78 -12.05 4.99 -11.75
CA ILE A 78 -11.15 3.90 -12.17
C ILE A 78 -10.42 3.31 -10.96
N ALA A 79 -9.97 4.12 -10.01
CA ALA A 79 -9.31 3.66 -8.80
C ALA A 79 -10.22 2.90 -7.82
N LEU A 80 -11.55 3.06 -7.92
CA LEU A 80 -12.51 2.25 -7.16
C LEU A 80 -12.76 0.87 -7.80
N LEU A 81 -12.47 0.69 -9.09
CA LEU A 81 -12.67 -0.60 -9.77
C LEU A 81 -11.83 -1.73 -9.16
N PRO A 82 -10.53 -1.55 -8.84
CA PRO A 82 -9.75 -2.55 -8.11
C PRO A 82 -10.38 -2.96 -6.78
N ILE A 83 -10.81 -2.01 -5.96
CA ILE A 83 -11.46 -2.29 -4.66
C ILE A 83 -12.72 -3.14 -4.86
N PHE A 84 -13.53 -2.81 -5.86
CA PHE A 84 -14.72 -3.58 -6.18
C PHE A 84 -14.37 -4.99 -6.69
N ALA A 85 -13.34 -5.12 -7.53
CA ALA A 85 -12.88 -6.39 -8.04
C ALA A 85 -12.31 -7.28 -6.91
N GLU A 86 -11.47 -6.74 -6.04
CA GLU A 86 -10.94 -7.41 -4.84
C GLU A 86 -12.08 -7.92 -3.95
N PHE A 87 -13.08 -7.05 -3.68
CA PHE A 87 -14.25 -7.44 -2.89
C PHE A 87 -15.06 -8.55 -3.58
N PHE A 88 -15.29 -8.45 -4.88
CA PHE A 88 -16.02 -9.47 -5.64
C PHE A 88 -15.29 -10.83 -5.65
N ILE A 89 -13.97 -10.81 -5.85
CA ILE A 89 -13.12 -12.01 -5.79
C ILE A 89 -13.19 -12.60 -4.38
N LEU A 90 -13.11 -11.78 -3.33
CA LEU A 90 -13.19 -12.23 -1.95
C LEU A 90 -14.53 -12.94 -1.65
N MET A 91 -15.64 -12.34 -2.09
CA MET A 91 -16.99 -12.93 -1.94
C MET A 91 -17.11 -14.25 -2.70
N THR A 92 -16.58 -14.31 -3.92
CA THR A 92 -16.58 -15.52 -4.75
C THR A 92 -15.74 -16.62 -4.10
N THR A 93 -14.54 -16.30 -3.60
CA THR A 93 -13.65 -17.24 -2.89
C THR A 93 -14.29 -17.75 -1.60
N MET A 94 -15.00 -16.90 -0.87
CA MET A 94 -15.74 -17.31 0.32
C MET A 94 -16.82 -18.35 -0.03
N GLN A 95 -17.67 -18.05 -1.01
CA GLN A 95 -18.84 -18.85 -1.35
C GLN A 95 -18.49 -20.14 -2.10
N TYR A 96 -17.62 -20.05 -3.12
CA TYR A 96 -17.36 -21.16 -4.02
C TYR A 96 -16.18 -22.04 -3.60
N VAL A 97 -15.30 -21.55 -2.73
CA VAL A 97 -14.07 -22.25 -2.37
C VAL A 97 -14.03 -22.56 -0.88
N THR A 98 -14.12 -21.53 -0.04
CA THR A 98 -13.92 -21.69 1.42
C THR A 98 -15.04 -22.50 2.07
N GLU A 99 -16.30 -22.19 1.76
CA GLU A 99 -17.46 -22.89 2.33
C GLU A 99 -17.47 -24.40 2.01
N PRO A 100 -17.37 -24.85 0.74
CA PRO A 100 -17.38 -26.28 0.44
C PRO A 100 -16.17 -27.02 1.04
N SER A 101 -14.98 -26.41 1.09
CA SER A 101 -13.82 -27.02 1.75
C SER A 101 -14.06 -27.23 3.25
N VAL A 102 -14.64 -26.24 3.93
CA VAL A 102 -14.99 -26.36 5.36
C VAL A 102 -16.07 -27.41 5.59
N VAL A 103 -17.09 -27.48 4.73
CA VAL A 103 -18.15 -28.50 4.84
C VAL A 103 -17.55 -29.90 4.66
N ARG A 104 -16.69 -30.11 3.65
CA ARG A 104 -16.01 -31.39 3.42
C ARG A 104 -15.15 -31.81 4.61
N ALA A 105 -14.33 -30.90 5.15
CA ALA A 105 -13.48 -31.20 6.30
C ALA A 105 -14.31 -31.58 7.54
N ARG A 106 -15.45 -30.90 7.78
CA ARG A 106 -16.37 -31.22 8.87
C ARG A 106 -17.04 -32.57 8.67
N GLU A 107 -17.51 -32.85 7.46
CA GLU A 107 -18.17 -34.12 7.13
C GLU A 107 -17.21 -35.30 7.34
N LEU A 108 -15.95 -35.17 6.89
CA LEU A 108 -14.90 -36.18 7.13
C LEU A 108 -14.68 -36.43 8.63
N TYR A 109 -14.63 -35.36 9.43
CA TYR A 109 -14.47 -35.46 10.88
C TYR A 109 -15.71 -36.07 11.59
N HIS A 110 -16.91 -35.77 11.10
CA HIS A 110 -18.15 -36.35 11.59
C HIS A 110 -18.25 -37.84 11.27
N GLN A 111 -17.89 -38.25 10.05
CA GLN A 111 -17.83 -39.66 9.65
C GLN A 111 -16.81 -40.41 10.50
N TYR A 112 -15.62 -39.83 10.72
CA TYR A 112 -14.63 -40.38 11.64
C TYR A 112 -15.20 -40.61 13.05
N HIS A 113 -15.88 -39.63 13.64
CA HIS A 113 -16.47 -39.81 14.98
C HIS A 113 -17.58 -40.87 15.02
N ARG A 114 -18.41 -40.92 13.99
CA ARG A 114 -19.53 -41.87 13.92
C ARG A 114 -19.05 -43.31 13.76
N ASP A 115 -18.05 -43.52 12.91
CA ASP A 115 -17.66 -44.86 12.46
C ASP A 115 -16.52 -45.47 13.31
N VAL A 116 -15.72 -44.65 13.99
CA VAL A 116 -14.54 -45.10 14.76
C VAL A 116 -14.75 -45.09 16.28
N PHE A 117 -15.73 -44.32 16.78
CA PHE A 117 -16.03 -44.29 18.22
C PHE A 117 -17.23 -45.17 18.54
N GLU A 118 -16.96 -46.33 19.13
CA GLU A 118 -17.98 -47.24 19.64
C GLU A 118 -18.32 -46.84 21.08
N GLU A 119 -19.58 -46.48 21.34
CA GLU A 119 -20.04 -46.03 22.67
C GLU A 119 -19.25 -44.84 23.26
N GLY A 120 -18.69 -43.99 22.38
CA GLY A 120 -17.87 -42.84 22.76
C GLY A 120 -16.42 -43.18 23.11
N ILE A 121 -16.01 -44.44 22.95
CA ILE A 121 -14.63 -44.89 23.14
C ILE A 121 -14.00 -45.10 21.76
N PHE A 122 -12.77 -44.60 21.58
CA PHE A 122 -12.01 -44.79 20.36
C PHE A 122 -11.65 -46.27 20.15
N SER A 123 -12.07 -46.84 19.02
CA SER A 123 -11.78 -48.23 18.62
C SER A 123 -10.65 -48.25 17.58
N LEU A 124 -9.46 -48.72 17.97
CA LEU A 124 -8.30 -48.76 17.06
C LEU A 124 -8.54 -49.67 15.86
N SER A 125 -9.19 -50.82 16.06
CA SER A 125 -9.53 -51.73 14.97
C SER A 125 -10.51 -51.09 13.97
N ALA A 126 -11.53 -50.38 14.47
CA ALA A 126 -12.45 -49.64 13.60
C ALA A 126 -11.72 -48.55 12.80
N PHE A 127 -10.74 -47.87 13.41
CA PHE A 127 -9.91 -46.89 12.71
C PHE A 127 -9.03 -47.51 11.62
N GLU A 128 -8.42 -48.66 11.91
CA GLU A 128 -7.58 -49.38 10.94
C GLU A 128 -8.40 -49.87 9.75
N ASP A 129 -9.65 -50.28 9.96
CA ASP A 129 -10.55 -50.74 8.91
C ASP A 129 -11.28 -49.59 8.17
N TRP A 130 -11.17 -48.35 8.66
CA TRP A 130 -11.85 -47.20 8.06
C TRP A 130 -11.17 -46.71 6.77
N ASP A 131 -11.92 -46.72 5.67
CA ASP A 131 -11.43 -46.43 4.31
C ASP A 131 -10.80 -45.02 4.15
N GLN A 132 -11.33 -44.03 4.88
CA GLN A 132 -10.92 -42.63 4.75
C GLN A 132 -9.80 -42.22 5.72
N ARG A 133 -9.17 -43.16 6.43
CA ARG A 133 -8.10 -42.86 7.39
C ARG A 133 -6.95 -42.05 6.81
N ARG A 134 -6.62 -42.27 5.53
CA ARG A 134 -5.53 -41.55 4.85
C ARG A 134 -5.88 -40.07 4.66
N GLU A 135 -7.08 -39.78 4.15
CA GLU A 135 -7.55 -38.41 3.96
C GLU A 135 -7.61 -37.65 5.30
N LEU A 136 -8.02 -38.33 6.39
CA LEU A 136 -8.01 -37.72 7.72
C LEU A 136 -6.58 -37.42 8.23
N CYS A 137 -5.64 -38.33 8.01
CA CYS A 137 -4.23 -38.14 8.40
C CYS A 137 -3.50 -37.08 7.56
N GLU A 138 -4.01 -36.78 6.36
CA GLU A 138 -3.48 -35.74 5.45
C GLU A 138 -4.01 -34.35 5.75
N LEU A 139 -4.99 -34.22 6.65
CA LEU A 139 -5.48 -32.92 7.09
C LEU A 139 -4.33 -32.09 7.69
N PRO A 140 -4.22 -30.79 7.35
CA PRO A 140 -3.17 -29.91 7.88
C PRO A 140 -3.12 -29.89 9.40
N LEU A 141 -4.28 -30.04 10.06
CA LEU A 141 -4.40 -30.07 11.52
C LEU A 141 -3.72 -31.29 12.17
N ALA A 142 -3.48 -32.38 11.42
CA ALA A 142 -2.72 -33.53 11.90
C ALA A 142 -1.22 -33.20 12.10
N ASN A 143 -0.67 -32.30 11.27
CA ASN A 143 0.70 -31.78 11.43
C ASN A 143 0.69 -30.29 11.75
N ARG A 144 0.48 -29.98 13.04
CA ARG A 144 0.30 -28.61 13.55
C ARG A 144 1.47 -27.68 13.22
N GLU A 145 2.70 -28.18 13.27
CA GLU A 145 3.90 -27.38 12.99
C GLU A 145 3.91 -26.90 11.54
N PHE A 146 3.60 -27.80 10.59
CA PHE A 146 3.53 -27.45 9.19
C PHE A 146 2.37 -26.49 8.88
N CYS A 147 1.18 -26.75 9.44
CA CYS A 147 0.03 -25.88 9.28
C CYS A 147 0.29 -24.47 9.83
N PHE A 148 0.90 -24.36 11.02
CA PHE A 148 1.24 -23.08 11.63
C PHE A 148 2.28 -22.32 10.81
N ALA A 149 3.29 -22.99 10.26
CA ALA A 149 4.28 -22.36 9.39
C ALA A 149 3.62 -21.72 8.14
N ILE A 150 2.68 -22.41 7.50
CA ILE A 150 1.96 -21.88 6.33
C ILE A 150 1.04 -20.72 6.72
N LEU A 151 0.33 -20.83 7.84
CA LEU A 151 -0.51 -19.73 8.35
C LEU A 151 0.33 -18.51 8.75
N ALA A 152 1.53 -18.70 9.26
CA ALA A 152 2.46 -17.62 9.60
C ALA A 152 2.97 -16.93 8.32
N ILE A 153 3.32 -17.69 7.28
CA ILE A 153 3.69 -17.16 5.97
C ILE A 153 2.53 -16.34 5.38
N TRP A 154 1.32 -16.91 5.37
CA TRP A 154 0.11 -16.22 4.91
C TRP A 154 -0.15 -14.93 5.68
N THR A 155 -0.04 -14.98 7.01
CA THR A 155 -0.17 -13.80 7.87
C THR A 155 0.90 -12.76 7.52
N GLY A 156 2.14 -13.18 7.26
CA GLY A 156 3.22 -12.30 6.81
C GLY A 156 2.87 -11.53 5.53
N PHE A 157 2.35 -12.21 4.52
CA PHE A 157 1.90 -11.56 3.27
C PHE A 157 0.81 -10.51 3.52
N VAL A 158 -0.23 -10.85 4.29
CA VAL A 158 -1.30 -9.88 4.57
C VAL A 158 -0.82 -8.74 5.46
N MET A 159 0.11 -8.99 6.38
CA MET A 159 0.69 -7.96 7.24
C MET A 159 1.50 -6.93 6.44
N ILE A 160 2.12 -7.32 5.32
CA ILE A 160 2.80 -6.37 4.42
C ILE A 160 1.79 -5.40 3.82
N ASP A 161 0.68 -5.89 3.27
CA ASP A 161 -0.35 -5.02 2.68
C ASP A 161 -1.07 -4.17 3.74
N LEU A 162 -1.34 -4.73 4.93
CA LEU A 162 -1.87 -3.97 6.06
C LEU A 162 -0.92 -2.86 6.52
N LYS A 163 0.39 -3.15 6.59
CA LYS A 163 1.41 -2.15 6.93
C LYS A 163 1.39 -1.02 5.91
N ASP A 164 1.34 -1.32 4.62
CA ASP A 164 1.34 -0.32 3.55
C ASP A 164 0.05 0.51 3.57
N THR A 165 -1.09 -0.11 3.85
CA THR A 165 -2.38 0.58 4.03
C THR A 165 -2.36 1.49 5.26
N CYS A 166 -1.84 1.02 6.39
CA CYS A 166 -1.68 1.83 7.60
C CYS A 166 -0.69 2.98 7.40
N TRP A 167 0.40 2.74 6.68
CA TRP A 167 1.38 3.75 6.34
C TRP A 167 0.78 4.85 5.45
N LEU A 168 0.04 4.45 4.41
CA LEU A 168 -0.69 5.38 3.54
C LEU A 168 -1.74 6.19 4.34
N ALA A 169 -2.46 5.53 5.26
CA ALA A 169 -3.40 6.20 6.16
C ALA A 169 -2.72 7.24 7.05
N TYR A 170 -1.57 6.88 7.61
CA TYR A 170 -0.76 7.77 8.45
C TYR A 170 -0.25 8.98 7.66
N LEU A 171 0.36 8.77 6.49
CA LEU A 171 0.85 9.86 5.62
C LEU A 171 -0.28 10.82 5.25
N TRP A 172 -1.44 10.28 4.88
CA TRP A 172 -2.61 11.07 4.51
C TRP A 172 -3.19 11.87 5.69
N ALA A 173 -3.25 11.25 6.87
CA ALA A 173 -3.67 11.91 8.10
C ALA A 173 -2.70 13.05 8.49
N ALA A 174 -1.40 12.85 8.29
CA ALA A 174 -0.34 13.81 8.64
C ALA A 174 -0.31 15.09 7.78
N LEU A 175 -0.96 15.11 6.60
CA LEU A 175 -1.01 16.31 5.75
C LEU A 175 -1.57 17.53 6.51
N LYS A 176 -0.97 18.71 6.34
CA LYS A 176 -1.46 19.90 7.05
C LYS A 176 -2.79 20.40 6.46
N ARG A 177 -3.67 20.95 7.31
CA ARG A 177 -4.89 21.63 6.87
C ARG A 177 -4.50 22.99 6.26
N PRO A 178 -5.10 23.43 5.14
CA PRO A 178 -4.89 24.79 4.63
C PRO A 178 -5.39 25.82 5.66
N ALA A 179 -4.59 26.87 5.90
CA ALA A 179 -4.98 27.99 6.76
C ALA A 179 -5.98 28.90 6.03
N ASP A 180 -7.02 29.38 6.71
CA ASP A 180 -8.16 30.04 6.07
C ASP A 180 -7.85 31.44 5.48
N ASN A 181 -6.72 32.07 5.81
CA ASN A 181 -6.56 33.53 5.69
C ASN A 181 -5.49 34.02 4.69
N SER A 182 -4.69 33.15 4.09
CA SER A 182 -3.53 33.53 3.26
C SER A 182 -3.73 33.05 1.82
N ALA A 183 -4.06 33.97 0.91
CA ALA A 183 -4.23 33.66 -0.51
C ALA A 183 -2.97 33.04 -1.14
N ALA A 184 -1.78 33.42 -0.67
CA ALA A 184 -0.49 32.85 -1.08
C ALA A 184 -0.27 31.40 -0.60
N GLU A 185 -1.05 30.92 0.36
CA GLU A 185 -0.94 29.59 0.94
C GLU A 185 -1.97 28.59 0.41
N ARG A 186 -2.72 28.97 -0.63
CA ARG A 186 -3.76 28.13 -1.26
C ARG A 186 -3.19 27.07 -2.22
N SER A 187 -1.89 27.06 -2.48
CA SER A 187 -1.26 25.99 -3.25
C SER A 187 -1.35 24.68 -2.47
N LEU A 188 -2.14 23.72 -2.98
CA LEU A 188 -2.29 22.39 -2.37
C LEU A 188 -1.14 21.44 -2.78
N ALA A 189 -0.59 21.67 -3.97
CA ALA A 189 0.51 20.91 -4.53
C ALA A 189 1.50 21.89 -5.18
N ASP A 190 2.78 21.73 -4.87
CA ASP A 190 3.85 22.51 -5.50
C ASP A 190 4.66 21.60 -6.43
N TRP A 191 5.06 22.13 -7.58
CA TRP A 191 6.04 21.49 -8.46
C TRP A 191 7.43 21.73 -7.88
N ASP A 192 8.13 20.64 -7.54
CA ASP A 192 9.54 20.68 -7.14
C ASP A 192 10.40 20.60 -8.41
N GLU A 193 11.03 21.71 -8.78
CA GLU A 193 11.89 21.79 -9.98
C GLU A 193 13.13 20.90 -9.87
N ASP A 194 13.67 20.71 -8.66
CA ASP A 194 14.88 19.91 -8.46
C ASP A 194 14.58 18.41 -8.60
N MET A 195 13.42 17.97 -8.09
CA MET A 195 13.00 16.57 -8.17
C MET A 195 12.17 16.24 -9.41
N GLN A 196 11.68 17.25 -10.15
CA GLN A 196 10.72 17.10 -11.25
C GLN A 196 9.47 16.30 -10.83
N LYS A 197 8.96 16.57 -9.61
CA LYS A 197 7.84 15.86 -8.99
C LYS A 197 6.83 16.82 -8.37
N TYR A 198 5.56 16.43 -8.36
CA TYR A 198 4.50 17.14 -7.62
C TYR A 198 4.53 16.73 -6.15
N VAL A 199 4.68 17.70 -5.24
CA VAL A 199 4.69 17.47 -3.79
C VAL A 199 3.37 17.95 -3.20
N ILE A 200 2.58 17.02 -2.68
CA ILE A 200 1.33 17.33 -1.96
C ILE A 200 1.68 17.76 -0.54
N LYS A 201 1.40 19.03 -0.21
CA LYS A 201 1.72 19.58 1.13
C LYS A 201 0.51 19.61 2.05
N ARG A 202 -0.69 19.76 1.49
CA ARG A 202 -1.90 20.10 2.24
C ARG A 202 -3.13 19.42 1.65
N ALA A 203 -4.10 19.11 2.51
CA ALA A 203 -5.39 18.59 2.08
C ALA A 203 -6.52 19.12 3.00
N PRO A 204 -7.67 19.54 2.46
CA PRO A 204 -8.81 19.96 3.25
C PRO A 204 -9.47 18.77 3.97
N CYS A 205 -10.13 19.04 5.10
CA CYS A 205 -10.69 18.00 5.97
C CYS A 205 -11.72 17.10 5.26
N LEU A 206 -12.56 17.70 4.41
CA LEU A 206 -13.57 16.95 3.64
C LEU A 206 -12.93 15.92 2.72
N THR A 207 -11.90 16.33 1.98
CA THR A 207 -11.14 15.45 1.07
C THR A 207 -10.40 14.37 1.82
N LYS A 208 -9.85 14.71 3.00
CA LYS A 208 -9.24 13.73 3.88
C LYS A 208 -10.23 12.65 4.29
N GLY A 209 -11.40 13.06 4.77
CA GLY A 209 -12.47 12.14 5.18
C GLY A 209 -12.99 11.31 4.02
N LEU A 210 -13.14 11.91 2.84
CA LEU A 210 -13.59 11.19 1.63
C LEU A 210 -12.61 10.09 1.26
N VAL A 211 -11.33 10.42 1.03
CA VAL A 211 -10.29 9.43 0.70
C VAL A 211 -10.16 8.34 1.76
N PHE A 212 -10.25 8.73 3.05
CA PHE A 212 -10.21 7.77 4.13
C PHE A 212 -11.39 6.79 4.07
N LEU A 213 -12.61 7.29 3.89
CA LEU A 213 -13.83 6.49 3.89
C LEU A 213 -13.98 5.60 2.65
N THR A 214 -13.49 6.04 1.50
CA THR A 214 -13.75 5.37 0.21
C THR A 214 -12.58 4.56 -0.34
N ILE A 215 -11.36 4.84 0.08
CA ILE A 215 -10.15 4.14 -0.39
C ILE A 215 -9.49 3.39 0.76
N ILE A 216 -9.06 4.10 1.80
CA ILE A 216 -8.21 3.52 2.86
C ILE A 216 -9.00 2.52 3.71
N LEU A 217 -10.19 2.92 4.18
CA LEU A 217 -11.00 2.08 5.07
C LEU A 217 -11.50 0.80 4.36
N PRO A 218 -12.04 0.85 3.13
CA PRO A 218 -12.41 -0.37 2.40
C PRO A 218 -11.21 -1.29 2.18
N LYS A 219 -10.05 -0.75 1.77
CA LYS A 219 -8.83 -1.54 1.59
C LYS A 219 -8.43 -2.25 2.89
N PHE A 220 -8.44 -1.54 4.02
CA PHE A 220 -8.12 -2.12 5.33
C PHE A 220 -9.10 -3.24 5.73
N ILE A 221 -10.40 -3.05 5.50
CA ILE A 221 -11.43 -4.07 5.78
C ILE A 221 -11.22 -5.30 4.90
N ILE A 222 -10.96 -5.09 3.59
CA ILE A 222 -10.71 -6.17 2.64
C ILE A 222 -9.47 -6.97 3.06
N ALA A 223 -8.38 -6.32 3.45
CA ALA A 223 -7.17 -6.99 3.92
C ALA A 223 -7.42 -7.85 5.17
N ILE A 224 -8.15 -7.35 6.16
CA ILE A 224 -8.52 -8.15 7.35
C ILE A 224 -9.43 -9.32 6.99
N ALA A 225 -10.43 -9.09 6.13
CA ALA A 225 -11.35 -10.13 5.70
C ALA A 225 -10.63 -11.19 4.88
N CYS A 226 -9.69 -10.80 4.02
CA CYS A 226 -8.80 -11.68 3.26
C CYS A 226 -7.92 -12.52 4.19
N TRP A 227 -7.29 -11.92 5.20
CA TRP A 227 -6.52 -12.66 6.21
C TRP A 227 -7.36 -13.75 6.87
N TRP A 228 -8.55 -13.38 7.37
CA TRP A 228 -9.44 -14.32 8.06
C TRP A 228 -9.97 -15.43 7.15
N LEU A 229 -10.43 -15.08 5.93
CA LEU A 229 -10.92 -16.05 4.96
C LEU A 229 -9.80 -16.98 4.46
N GLY A 230 -8.63 -16.43 4.14
CA GLY A 230 -7.47 -17.21 3.73
C GLY A 230 -7.02 -18.18 4.82
N ALA A 231 -6.95 -17.74 6.08
CA ALA A 231 -6.63 -18.63 7.20
C ALA A 231 -7.66 -19.76 7.36
N ARG A 232 -8.96 -19.44 7.27
CA ARG A 232 -10.04 -20.42 7.34
C ARG A 232 -9.98 -21.42 6.19
N TRP A 233 -9.73 -20.94 4.97
CA TRP A 233 -9.62 -21.78 3.78
C TRP A 233 -8.41 -22.72 3.88
N LEU A 234 -7.23 -22.20 4.24
CA LEU A 234 -6.01 -22.99 4.43
C LEU A 234 -6.19 -24.09 5.47
N ILE A 235 -6.86 -23.82 6.60
CA ILE A 235 -7.12 -24.86 7.62
C ILE A 235 -8.06 -25.96 7.11
N SER A 236 -8.91 -25.65 6.13
CA SER A 236 -9.93 -26.58 5.59
C SER A 236 -9.48 -27.43 4.42
N THR A 237 -8.24 -27.29 3.93
CA THR A 237 -7.75 -28.08 2.80
C THR A 237 -7.56 -29.55 3.20
N ALA A 238 -7.92 -30.48 2.32
CA ALA A 238 -7.86 -31.91 2.62
C ALA A 238 -6.43 -32.48 2.62
N ASN A 239 -5.55 -31.92 1.77
CA ASN A 239 -4.21 -32.46 1.52
C ASN A 239 -3.14 -31.37 1.60
N PHE A 240 -1.91 -31.73 1.98
CA PHE A 240 -0.78 -30.79 2.03
C PHE A 240 -0.39 -30.20 0.67
N SER A 241 -0.54 -30.97 -0.42
CA SER A 241 -0.26 -30.47 -1.78
C SER A 241 -1.23 -29.34 -2.15
N ASP A 242 -2.51 -29.51 -1.84
CA ASP A 242 -3.54 -28.52 -2.10
C ASP A 242 -3.35 -27.30 -1.20
N LEU A 243 -2.89 -27.49 0.04
CA LEU A 243 -2.56 -26.41 0.96
C LEU A 243 -1.50 -25.45 0.37
N ILE A 244 -0.42 -25.99 -0.19
CA ILE A 244 0.64 -25.17 -0.80
C ILE A 244 0.09 -24.44 -2.04
N LEU A 245 -0.62 -25.16 -2.92
CA LEU A 245 -1.17 -24.57 -4.15
C LEU A 245 -2.19 -23.47 -3.84
N ASN A 246 -3.03 -23.67 -2.83
CA ASN A 246 -4.00 -22.68 -2.37
C ASN A 246 -3.32 -21.47 -1.71
N SER A 247 -2.23 -21.67 -0.97
CA SER A 247 -1.47 -20.56 -0.39
C SER A 247 -0.84 -19.65 -1.45
N VAL A 248 -0.37 -20.23 -2.55
CA VAL A 248 0.17 -19.46 -3.70
C VAL A 248 -0.96 -18.77 -4.45
N ALA A 249 -2.09 -19.45 -4.66
CA ALA A 249 -3.27 -18.83 -5.28
C ALA A 249 -3.78 -17.62 -4.48
N LEU A 250 -3.76 -17.72 -3.14
CA LEU A 250 -4.10 -16.61 -2.26
C LEU A 250 -3.13 -15.43 -2.38
N ALA A 251 -1.84 -15.68 -2.57
CA ALA A 251 -0.86 -14.62 -2.79
C ALA A 251 -1.18 -13.82 -4.07
N PHE A 252 -1.57 -14.49 -5.15
CA PHE A 252 -1.99 -13.84 -6.39
C PHE A 252 -3.30 -13.04 -6.28
N ILE A 253 -4.11 -13.27 -5.25
CA ILE A 253 -5.33 -12.46 -5.03
C ILE A 253 -4.98 -11.13 -4.35
N ILE A 254 -3.86 -11.06 -3.62
CA ILE A 254 -3.39 -9.84 -2.94
C ILE A 254 -2.62 -8.92 -3.89
N GLU A 255 -1.93 -9.49 -4.87
CA GLU A 255 -1.19 -8.74 -5.92
C GLU A 255 -2.09 -8.22 -7.04
#